data_AF-A0A550GQT2-F1
#
_entry.id   AF-A0A550GQT2-F1
#
_cell.length_a   1.000
_cell.length_b   1.000
_cell.length_c   1.000
_cell.angle_alpha   90.00
_cell.angle_beta   90.00
_cell.angle_gamma   90.00
#
_symmetry.space_group_name_H-M   'P 1'
#
loop_
_entity.id
_entity.type
_entity.pdbx_description
1 polymer ?
#
loop_
_entity_poly.entity_id
_entity_poly.type
_entity_poly.pdbx_seq_one_letter_code
_entity_poly.pdbx_strand_id
1 'polypeptide(L)' 'GRNGITVGELAKIIHSDFYKRFKYARVWGPSAKFESGRAGIDQELSDGDVVQFHV' A
#
# COMPACT_ATOMS: atom_id res chain seq x y z
N GLY A 1 -19.40 -1.60 -6.51
CA GLY A 1 -18.85 -2.38 -5.38
C GLY A 1 -17.81 -1.52 -4.69
N ARG A 2 -17.63 -1.65 -3.37
CA ARG A 2 -16.45 -1.05 -2.73
C ARG A 2 -15.23 -1.82 -3.25
N ASN A 3 -14.47 -1.20 -4.15
CA ASN A 3 -13.13 -1.66 -4.50
C ASN A 3 -12.27 -1.56 -3.23
N GLY A 4 -11.28 -2.44 -3.07
CA GLY A 4 -10.41 -2.42 -1.89
C GLY A 4 -9.69 -1.07 -1.75
N ILE A 5 -9.18 -0.77 -0.55
CA ILE A 5 -8.36 0.44 -0.37
C ILE A 5 -7.01 0.25 -1.05
N THR A 6 -6.46 1.30 -1.62
CA THR A 6 -5.10 1.24 -2.18
C THR A 6 -4.03 1.63 -1.16
N VAL A 7 -2.78 1.29 -1.43
CA VAL A 7 -1.60 1.76 -0.67
C VAL A 7 -1.61 3.29 -0.55
N GLY A 8 -1.98 4.01 -1.61
CA GLY A 8 -2.06 5.46 -1.63
C GLY A 8 -3.18 6.01 -0.74
N GLU A 9 -4.34 5.35 -0.71
CA GLU A 9 -5.43 5.71 0.21
C GLU A 9 -5.05 5.44 1.66
N LEU A 10 -4.42 4.29 1.94
CA LEU A 10 -3.89 3.99 3.27
C LEU A 10 -2.85 5.03 3.73
N ALA A 11 -1.95 5.45 2.84
CA ALA A 11 -0.98 6.50 3.13
C ALA A 11 -1.66 7.81 3.58
N LYS A 12 -2.74 8.21 2.88
CA LYS A 12 -3.51 9.41 3.21
C LYS A 12 -4.26 9.28 4.55
N ILE A 13 -4.77 8.08 4.88
CA ILE A 13 -5.44 7.79 6.16
C ILE A 13 -4.46 7.95 7.33
N ILE A 14 -3.22 7.49 7.18
CA ILE A 14 -2.18 7.64 8.21
C ILE A 14 -1.80 9.12 8.36
N HIS A 15 -1.31 9.74 7.28
CA HIS A 15 -1.02 11.17 7.22
C HIS A 15 -0.68 11.57 5.78
N SER A 16 -1.13 12.74 5.32
CA SER A 16 -0.91 13.20 3.94
C SER A 16 0.56 13.24 3.49
N ASP A 17 1.51 13.36 4.41
CA ASP A 17 2.94 13.34 4.10
C ASP A 17 3.45 11.98 3.61
N PHE A 18 2.88 10.87 4.08
CA PHE A 18 3.24 9.54 3.58
C PHE A 18 2.90 9.41 2.10
N TYR A 19 1.79 9.99 1.66
CA TYR A 19 1.40 10.02 0.25
C TYR A 19 2.31 10.96 -0.56
N LYS A 20 2.57 12.17 -0.04
CA LYS A 20 3.40 13.18 -0.74
C LYS A 20 4.86 12.74 -0.92
N ARG A 21 5.40 11.99 0.04
CA ARG A 21 6.81 11.54 0.04
C ARG A 21 6.98 10.09 -0.40
N PHE A 22 5.90 9.44 -0.82
CA PHE A 22 5.90 8.03 -1.19
C PHE A 22 6.96 7.71 -2.24
N LYS A 23 7.87 6.77 -1.96
CA LYS A 23 8.79 6.20 -2.95
C LYS A 23 8.28 4.86 -3.46
N TYR A 24 7.96 3.97 -2.52
CA TYR A 24 7.35 2.67 -2.75
C TYR A 24 6.87 2.08 -1.43
N ALA A 25 6.06 1.03 -1.50
CA ALA A 25 5.75 0.19 -0.36
C ALA A 25 6.25 -1.24 -0.58
N ARG A 26 6.35 -2.00 0.51
CA ARG A 26 6.39 -3.47 0.47
C ARG A 26 5.10 -3.98 1.09
N VAL A 27 4.50 -4.98 0.46
CA VAL A 27 3.24 -5.58 0.90
C VAL A 27 3.48 -7.08 1.05
N TRP A 28 3.12 -7.62 2.20
CA TRP A 28 3.08 -9.06 2.47
C TRP A 28 1.65 -9.45 2.84
N GLY A 29 1.17 -10.58 2.34
CA GLY A 29 -0.18 -11.05 2.63
C GLY A 29 -0.98 -11.45 1.39
N PRO A 30 -2.30 -11.59 1.52
CA PRO A 30 -3.19 -12.08 0.48
C PRO A 30 -3.16 -11.28 -0.84
N SER A 31 -2.88 -9.97 -0.80
CA SER A 31 -2.80 -9.14 -2.03
C SER A 31 -1.41 -9.05 -2.64
N ALA A 32 -0.39 -9.61 -1.98
CA ALA A 32 1.00 -9.43 -2.38
C ALA A 32 1.28 -10.08 -3.75
N LYS A 33 1.48 -9.24 -4.76
CA LYS A 33 1.96 -9.67 -6.08
C LYS A 33 3.48 -9.91 -6.01
N PHE A 34 3.85 -11.13 -5.60
CA PHE A 34 5.22 -11.63 -5.42
C PHE A 34 6.00 -10.98 -4.26
N GLU A 35 6.57 -11.81 -3.38
CA GLU A 35 7.27 -11.41 -2.13
C GLU A 35 8.42 -10.39 -2.28
N SER A 36 8.93 -10.17 -3.49
CA SER A 36 10.07 -9.30 -3.77
C SER A 36 9.69 -7.96 -4.45
N GLY A 37 8.43 -7.77 -4.84
CA GLY A 37 7.96 -6.63 -5.64
C GLY A 37 7.73 -5.37 -4.81
N ARG A 38 8.25 -4.23 -5.29
CA ARG A 38 7.83 -2.91 -4.78
C ARG A 38 6.37 -2.66 -5.18
N ALA A 39 5.53 -2.33 -4.21
CA ALA A 39 4.15 -1.91 -4.43
C ALA A 39 4.10 -0.40 -4.74
N GLY A 40 3.33 -0.04 -5.76
CA GLY A 40 3.00 1.35 -6.08
C GLY A 40 1.80 1.85 -5.28
N ILE A 41 1.46 3.13 -5.43
CA ILE A 41 0.33 3.75 -4.73
C ILE A 41 -1.03 3.13 -5.13
N ASP A 42 -1.13 2.58 -6.34
CA ASP A 42 -2.36 2.01 -6.89
C ASP A 42 -2.54 0.53 -6.53
N GLN A 43 -1.63 -0.07 -5.76
CA GLN A 43 -1.79 -1.44 -5.31
C GLN A 43 -2.96 -1.54 -4.34
N GLU A 44 -3.97 -2.34 -4.71
CA GLU A 44 -5.10 -2.68 -3.84
C GLU A 44 -4.64 -3.59 -2.71
N LEU A 45 -5.17 -3.33 -1.52
CA LEU A 45 -4.92 -4.08 -0.29
C LEU A 45 -6.12 -4.96 0.06
N SER A 46 -5.82 -6.08 0.70
CA SER A 46 -6.76 -7.02 1.28
C SER A 46 -6.61 -7.06 2.80
N ASP A 47 -7.68 -7.47 3.47
CA ASP A 47 -7.61 -7.71 4.92
C ASP A 47 -6.52 -8.74 5.24
N GLY A 48 -5.73 -8.47 6.28
CA GLY A 48 -4.57 -9.28 6.65
C GLY A 48 -3.26 -8.92 5.94
N ASP A 49 -3.24 -7.92 5.06
CA ASP A 49 -1.98 -7.41 4.50
C ASP A 49 -1.16 -6.61 5.52
N VAL A 50 0.16 -6.83 5.47
CA VAL A 50 1.17 -6.02 6.15
C VAL A 50 1.80 -5.08 5.14
N VAL A 51 1.70 -3.77 5.38
CA VAL A 51 2.23 -2.73 4.49
C VAL A 51 3.37 -1.97 5.17
N GLN A 52 4.52 -1.91 4.51
CA GLN A 52 5.66 -1.10 4.91
C GLN A 52 5.89 0.04 3.92
N PHE A 53 5.73 1.28 4.39
CA PHE A 53 5.98 2.48 3.60
C PHE A 53 7.46 2.87 3.58
N HIS A 54 7.97 3.21 2.40
CA HIS A 54 9.25 3.90 2.23
C HIS A 54 9.00 5.31 1.68
N VAL A 55 9.42 6.31 2.44
CA VAL A 55 9.23 7.76 2.17
C VAL A 55 10.55 8.52 2.02
#